data_AF-A0A1L3ZS85-F1
#
_entry.id   AF-A0A1L3ZS85-F1
#
_cell.length_a   1.000
_cell.length_b   1.000
_cell.length_c   1.000
_cell.angle_alpha   90.00
_cell.angle_beta   90.00
_cell.angle_gamma   90.00
#
_symmetry.space_group_name_H-M   'P 1'
#
loop_
_entity.id
_entity.type
_entity.pdbx_description
1 polymer ?
#
loop_
_entity_poly.entity_id
_entity_poly.type
_entity_poly.pdbx_seq_one_letter_code
_entity_poly.pdbx_strand_id
1 'polypeptide(L)' 'MKKIESQNSRLLKHFIKAGRITQRQAMADYSIQSLTKRISELRKMGYGIISNIKQHPITGQRYAEYVLEGRA' A
#
# COMPACT_ATOMS: atom_id res chain seq x y z
N MET A 1 9.53 24.42 11.32
CA MET A 1 9.98 23.02 11.45
C MET A 1 9.07 22.14 10.59
N LYS A 2 9.57 21.48 9.52
CA LYS A 2 8.74 20.56 8.71
C LYS A 2 8.49 19.29 9.52
N LYS A 3 7.21 18.96 9.79
CA LYS A 3 6.83 17.72 10.47
C LYS A 3 7.27 16.54 9.59
N ILE A 4 8.21 15.72 10.06
CA ILE A 4 8.65 14.52 9.36
C ILE A 4 7.50 13.52 9.44
N GLU A 5 6.82 13.32 8.31
CA GLU A 5 5.70 12.40 8.22
C GLU A 5 6.20 10.96 8.03
N SER A 6 5.69 10.04 8.85
CA SER A 6 6.07 8.62 8.75
C SER A 6 5.64 8.00 7.42
N GLN A 7 6.32 6.93 6.99
CA GLN A 7 5.91 6.16 5.80
C GLN A 7 4.46 5.65 5.93
N ASN A 8 4.04 5.24 7.13
CA ASN A 8 2.68 4.76 7.39
C ASN A 8 1.64 5.87 7.21
N SER A 9 1.95 7.09 7.69
CA SER A 9 1.07 8.24 7.53
C SER A 9 0.92 8.64 6.05
N ARG A 10 2.02 8.63 5.28
CA ARG A 10 1.97 8.85 3.82
C ARG A 10 1.14 7.78 3.10
N LEU A 11 1.33 6.52 3.45
CA LEU A 11 0.55 5.39 2.92
C LEU A 11 -0.92 5.50 3.26
N LEU A 12 -1.25 5.85 4.50
CA LEU A 12 -2.64 6.01 4.92
C LEU A 12 -3.32 7.13 4.14
N LYS A 13 -2.66 8.27 3.95
CA LYS A 13 -3.17 9.35 3.07
C LYS A 13 -3.38 8.87 1.64
N HIS A 14 -2.48 8.04 1.11
CA HIS A 14 -2.66 7.43 -0.20
C HIS A 14 -3.89 6.53 -0.22
N PHE A 15 -4.06 5.63 0.75
CA PHE A 15 -5.26 4.78 0.85
C PHE A 15 -6.56 5.59 0.95
N ILE A 16 -6.58 6.65 1.75
CA ILE A 16 -7.75 7.54 1.89
C ILE A 16 -8.10 8.28 0.59
N LYS A 17 -7.15 8.48 -0.32
CA LYS A 17 -7.40 9.12 -1.62
C LYS A 17 -7.61 8.12 -2.76
N ALA A 18 -6.70 7.18 -2.94
CA ALA A 18 -6.67 6.24 -4.06
C ALA A 18 -7.37 4.90 -3.76
N GLY A 19 -7.49 4.51 -2.50
CA GLY A 19 -8.13 3.26 -2.07
C GLY A 19 -7.24 2.02 -2.19
N ARG A 20 -6.23 2.02 -3.06
CA ARG A 20 -5.39 0.85 -3.35
C ARG A 20 -3.96 1.22 -3.69
N ILE A 21 -3.02 0.30 -3.48
CA ILE A 21 -1.61 0.49 -3.84
C ILE A 21 -0.92 -0.85 -4.10
N THR A 22 0.04 -0.85 -5.02
CA THR A 22 0.93 -1.97 -5.31
C THR A 22 2.36 -1.70 -4.84
N GLN A 23 3.18 -2.74 -4.68
CA GLN A 23 4.60 -2.60 -4.31
C GLN A 23 5.39 -1.72 -5.30
N ARG A 24 5.05 -1.75 -6.60
CA ARG A 24 5.71 -0.91 -7.62
C ARG A 24 5.43 0.57 -7.40
N GLN A 25 4.16 0.93 -7.16
CA GLN A 25 3.76 2.31 -6.84
C GLN A 25 4.38 2.79 -5.53
N ALA A 26 4.36 1.95 -4.48
CA ALA A 26 4.97 2.29 -3.21
C ALA A 26 6.48 2.60 -3.33
N MET A 27 7.19 1.85 -4.17
CA MET A 27 8.61 2.07 -4.44
C MET A 27 8.83 3.34 -5.26
N ALA A 28 8.11 3.50 -6.38
CA ALA A 28 8.29 4.63 -7.30
C ALA A 28 7.86 5.98 -6.70
N ASP A 29 6.70 6.02 -6.05
CA ASP A 29 6.07 7.29 -5.64
C ASP A 29 6.41 7.67 -4.19
N TYR A 30 6.71 6.68 -3.34
CA TYR A 30 6.90 6.89 -1.91
C TYR A 30 8.28 6.47 -1.38
N SER A 31 9.13 5.90 -2.23
CA SER A 31 10.42 5.33 -1.85
C SER A 31 10.31 4.27 -0.73
N ILE A 32 9.21 3.52 -0.72
CA ILE A 32 8.94 2.45 0.24
C ILE A 32 9.40 1.12 -0.36
N GLN A 33 10.54 0.63 0.13
CA GLN A 33 11.13 -0.63 -0.36
C GLN A 33 10.32 -1.85 0.08
N SER A 34 9.82 -1.86 1.32
CA SER A 34 8.99 -2.95 1.85
C SER A 34 7.57 -2.46 2.16
N LEU A 35 6.69 -2.52 1.15
CA LEU A 35 5.28 -2.18 1.34
C LEU A 35 4.62 -3.18 2.30
N THR A 36 4.94 -4.46 2.15
CA THR A 36 4.37 -5.55 2.96
C THR A 36 4.54 -5.31 4.46
N LYS A 37 5.69 -4.78 4.89
CA LYS A 37 5.93 -4.41 6.30
C LYS A 37 5.01 -3.29 6.75
N ARG A 38 4.83 -2.24 5.94
CA ARG A 38 3.95 -1.11 6.25
C ARG A 38 2.48 -1.52 6.30
N ILE A 39 2.05 -2.42 5.40
CA ILE A 39 0.71 -3.00 5.46
C ILE A 39 0.50 -3.81 6.74
N SER A 40 1.50 -4.61 7.15
CA SER A 40 1.42 -5.36 8.42
C SER A 40 1.26 -4.43 9.61
N GLU A 41 2.00 -3.33 9.66
CA GLU A 41 1.89 -2.32 10.72
C GLU A 41 0.53 -1.62 10.71
N LEU A 42 0.04 -1.22 9.54
CA LEU A 42 -1.28 -0.60 9.39
C LEU A 42 -2.40 -1.55 9.84
N ARG A 43 -2.32 -2.85 9.50
CA ARG A 43 -3.26 -3.86 10.00
C ARG A 43 -3.21 -4.00 11.52
N LYS A 44 -2.01 -3.97 12.12
CA LYS A 44 -1.84 -3.97 13.58
C LYS A 44 -2.43 -2.72 14.25
N MET A 45 -2.45 -1.60 13.54
CA MET A 45 -3.10 -0.35 13.97
C MET A 45 -4.64 -0.38 13.79
N GLY A 46 -5.19 -1.47 13.26
CA GLY A 46 -6.65 -1.64 13.07
C GLY A 46 -7.17 -1.21 11.70
N TYR A 47 -6.31 -0.84 10.74
CA TYR A 47 -6.77 -0.52 9.39
C TYR A 47 -7.10 -1.80 8.62
N GLY A 48 -8.38 -1.94 8.21
CA GLY A 48 -8.84 -3.01 7.32
C GLY A 48 -8.23 -2.85 5.93
N ILE A 49 -7.15 -3.59 5.66
CA ILE A 49 -6.49 -3.60 4.35
C ILE A 49 -6.50 -5.03 3.82
N ILE A 50 -7.15 -5.27 2.70
CA ILE A 50 -7.22 -6.58 2.04
C ILE A 50 -6.09 -6.75 1.01
N SER A 51 -5.75 -8.00 0.70
CA SER A 51 -4.74 -8.33 -0.31
C SER A 51 -5.42 -9.00 -1.51
N ASN A 52 -5.37 -8.36 -2.68
CA ASN A 52 -5.83 -8.94 -3.92
C ASN A 52 -4.62 -9.42 -4.73
N ILE A 53 -4.57 -10.69 -5.09
CA ILE A 53 -3.51 -11.22 -5.95
C ILE A 53 -3.90 -11.00 -7.40
N LYS A 54 -3.08 -10.23 -8.11
CA LYS A 54 -3.21 -9.98 -9.54
C LYS A 54 -2.09 -10.65 -10.31
N GLN A 55 -2.33 -10.90 -11.58
CA GLN A 55 -1.32 -11.39 -12.52
C GLN A 55 -1.06 -10.31 -13.56
N HIS A 56 0.22 -10.03 -13.83
CA HIS A 56 0.58 -9.09 -14.88
C HIS A 56 0.31 -9.71 -16.25
N PRO A 57 -0.42 -9.03 -17.16
CA PRO A 57 -0.87 -9.63 -18.41
C PRO A 57 0.28 -9.96 -19.38
N ILE A 58 1.37 -9.18 -19.32
CA ILE A 58 2.53 -9.36 -20.23
C ILE A 58 3.56 -10.32 -19.63
N THR A 59 4.08 -10.04 -18.43
CA THR A 59 5.14 -10.85 -17.82
C THR A 59 4.64 -12.10 -17.08
N GLY A 60 3.32 -12.25 -16.88
CA GLY A 60 2.74 -13.34 -16.10
C GLY A 60 3.04 -13.30 -14.60
N GLN A 61 3.82 -12.32 -14.11
CA GLN A 61 4.22 -12.24 -12.72
C GLN A 61 3.03 -11.92 -11.82
N ARG A 62 2.85 -12.69 -10.75
CA ARG A 62 1.85 -12.42 -9.72
C ARG A 62 2.33 -11.33 -8.77
N TYR A 63 1.45 -10.43 -8.39
CA TYR A 63 1.73 -9.37 -7.43
C TYR A 63 0.51 -9.12 -6.54
N ALA A 64 0.76 -8.61 -5.33
CA ALA A 64 -0.28 -8.17 -4.43
C ALA A 64 -0.64 -6.70 -4.70
N GLU A 65 -1.93 -6.44 -4.86
CA GLU A 65 -2.53 -5.12 -4.73
C GLU A 65 -3.22 -5.06 -3.37
N TYR A 66 -2.85 -4.08 -2.56
CA TYR A 66 -3.46 -3.85 -1.26
C TYR A 66 -4.58 -2.83 -1.42
N VAL A 67 -5.74 -3.11 -0.83
CA VAL A 67 -6.93 -2.27 -0.96
C VAL A 67 -7.50 -1.98 0.42
N LEU A 68 -7.93 -0.74 0.66
CA LEU A 68 -8.63 -0.36 1.88
C LEU A 68 -10.03 -0.99 1.86
N GLU A 69 -10.38 -1.70 2.93
CA GLU A 69 -11.69 -2.31 3.13
C GLU A 69 -12.80 -1.26 3.01
N GLY A 70 -13.89 -1.60 2.32
CA GLY A 70 -14.95 -0.64 1.94
C GLY A 70 -14.67 0.16 0.67
N ARG A 71 -13.49 0.01 0.05
CA ARG A 71 -13.18 0.51 -1.31
C ARG A 71 -12.68 -0.59 -2.27
N ALA A 72 -12.83 -1.83 -1.83
CA ALA A 72 -12.53 -3.04 -2.60
C ALA A 72 -13.54 -3.25 -3.72
#